data_AF-A0A7G1PFX0-F1
#
_entry.id   AF-A0A7G1PFX0-F1
#
_cell.length_a   1.000
_cell.length_b   1.000
_cell.length_c   1.000
_cell.angle_alpha   90.00
_cell.angle_beta   90.00
_cell.angle_gamma   90.00
#
_symmetry.space_group_name_H-M   'P 1'
#
loop_
_entity.id
_entity.type
_entity.pdbx_description
1 polymer ?
#
loop_
_entity_poly.entity_id
_entity_poly.type
_entity_poly.pdbx_seq_one_letter_code
_entity_poly.pdbx_strand_id
1 'polypeptide(L)'
;MIPVCRLDDLPAGESVRVDTAPPIAVFNADGDLYAVDDTCTHQDASLSEGWLEGCLVECPLHAASFDLRTGQPTCLPARRPLGTHRVTVDDGVIHVHVAAKEDTAA
;
A
#
# COMPACT_ATOMS: atom_id res chain seq x y z
N MET A 1 -4.62 0.78 15.35
CA MET A 1 -5.56 0.13 14.42
C MET A 1 -6.50 1.20 13.88
N ILE A 2 -6.73 1.22 12.57
CA ILE A 2 -7.54 2.23 11.88
C ILE A 2 -8.55 1.49 11.00
N PRO A 3 -9.87 1.75 11.13
CA PRO A 3 -10.87 1.21 10.22
C PRO A 3 -10.76 1.92 8.85
N VAL A 4 -10.92 1.16 7.76
CA VAL A 4 -10.74 1.66 6.39
C VAL A 4 -12.08 1.72 5.65
N CYS A 5 -12.60 0.57 5.24
CA CYS A 5 -13.89 0.41 4.56
C CYS A 5 -14.41 -1.01 4.78
N ARG A 6 -15.58 -1.36 4.25
CA ARG A 6 -16.02 -2.75 4.21
C ARG A 6 -15.21 -3.52 3.17
N LEU A 7 -15.01 -4.82 3.41
CA LEU A 7 -14.35 -5.71 2.44
C LEU A 7 -15.07 -5.69 1.09
N ASP A 8 -16.40 -5.63 1.11
CA ASP A 8 -17.23 -5.60 -0.11
C ASP A 8 -17.09 -4.28 -0.90
N ASP A 9 -16.60 -3.21 -0.25
CA ASP A 9 -16.37 -1.91 -0.88
C ASP A 9 -14.99 -1.81 -1.54
N LEU A 10 -14.14 -2.84 -1.38
CA LEU A 10 -12.81 -2.93 -1.98
C LEU A 10 -12.67 -4.24 -2.78
N PRO A 11 -13.22 -4.33 -4.00
CA PRO A 11 -13.09 -5.50 -4.86
C PRO A 11 -11.64 -5.88 -5.19
N ALA A 12 -11.42 -7.12 -5.64
CA ALA A 12 -10.12 -7.55 -6.14
C ALA A 12 -9.66 -6.68 -7.33
N GLY A 13 -8.39 -6.28 -7.32
CA GLY A 13 -7.78 -5.36 -8.28
C GLY A 13 -7.84 -3.88 -7.87
N GLU A 14 -8.62 -3.55 -6.83
CA GLU A 14 -8.83 -2.16 -6.41
C GLU A 14 -7.94 -1.77 -5.21
N SER A 15 -7.85 -0.47 -4.99
CA SER A 15 -7.16 0.10 -3.83
C SER A 15 -7.92 1.25 -3.20
N VAL A 16 -7.59 1.59 -1.95
CA VAL A 16 -8.13 2.74 -1.23
C VAL A 16 -7.04 3.44 -0.45
N ARG A 17 -7.06 4.77 -0.51
CA ARG A 17 -6.19 5.64 0.28
C ARG A 17 -6.79 5.94 1.65
N VAL A 18 -5.97 5.83 2.68
CA VAL A 18 -6.29 6.19 4.07
C VAL A 18 -5.52 7.47 4.42
N ASP A 19 -6.24 8.53 4.77
CA ASP A 19 -5.71 9.87 5.08
C ASP A 19 -5.06 9.95 6.47
N THR A 20 -4.13 9.05 6.77
CA THR A 20 -3.21 9.16 7.91
C THR A 20 -2.06 10.12 7.61
N ALA A 21 -1.25 10.43 8.62
CA ALA A 21 0.00 11.15 8.46
C ALA A 21 1.18 10.27 8.92
N PRO A 22 1.98 9.66 8.01
CA PRO A 22 1.86 9.70 6.54
C PRO A 22 0.66 8.89 6.00
N PRO A 23 0.22 9.11 4.74
CA PRO A 23 -0.91 8.38 4.15
C PRO A 23 -0.55 6.92 3.86
N ILE A 24 -1.56 6.05 3.90
CA ILE A 24 -1.44 4.61 3.69
C ILE A 24 -2.36 4.18 2.55
N ALA A 25 -1.91 3.29 1.68
CA ALA A 25 -2.72 2.66 0.66
C ALA A 25 -3.03 1.21 1.05
N VAL A 26 -4.28 0.79 0.88
CA VAL A 26 -4.70 -0.60 1.03
C VAL A 26 -5.09 -1.14 -0.33
N PHE A 27 -4.53 -2.28 -0.70
CA PHE A 27 -4.75 -2.96 -1.98
C PHE A 27 -5.44 -4.30 -1.73
N ASN A 28 -6.37 -4.66 -2.61
CA ASN A 28 -6.91 -6.01 -2.71
C ASN A 28 -6.30 -6.71 -3.93
N ALA A 29 -5.25 -7.49 -3.71
CA ALA A 29 -4.58 -8.27 -4.74
C ALA A 29 -5.20 -9.67 -4.81
N ASP A 30 -6.15 -9.86 -5.73
CA ASP A 30 -6.82 -11.14 -5.97
C ASP A 30 -7.45 -11.80 -4.72
N GLY A 31 -7.91 -10.97 -3.77
CA GLY A 31 -8.53 -11.40 -2.50
C GLY A 31 -7.61 -11.29 -1.28
N ASP A 32 -6.29 -11.17 -1.49
CA ASP A 32 -5.33 -10.92 -0.43
C ASP A 32 -5.15 -9.41 -0.20
N LEU A 33 -5.25 -8.98 1.06
CA LEU A 33 -5.16 -7.57 1.43
C LEU A 33 -3.74 -7.19 1.87
N TYR A 34 -3.23 -6.11 1.30
CA TYR A 34 -1.94 -5.53 1.64
C TYR A 34 -2.07 -4.04 1.93
N ALA A 35 -1.28 -3.54 2.89
CA ALA A 35 -1.22 -2.13 3.18
C ALA A 35 0.23 -1.64 3.21
N VAL A 36 0.48 -0.51 2.55
CA VAL A 36 1.81 0.11 2.43
C VAL A 36 1.71 1.62 2.62
N ASP A 37 2.83 2.29 2.89
CA ASP A 37 2.93 3.75 2.74
C ASP A 37 2.40 4.14 1.34
N ASP A 38 1.46 5.08 1.26
CA ASP A 38 0.85 5.46 -0.02
C ASP A 38 1.80 6.28 -0.90
N THR A 39 2.68 7.06 -0.29
CA THR A 39 3.60 7.93 -1.03
C THR A 39 4.74 7.11 -1.63
N CYS A 40 4.87 7.15 -2.96
CA CYS A 40 5.98 6.53 -3.66
C CYS A 40 7.34 7.00 -3.11
N THR A 41 8.26 6.07 -2.87
CA THR A 41 9.59 6.41 -2.31
C THR A 41 10.52 7.09 -3.31
N HIS A 42 10.14 7.17 -4.59
CA HIS A 42 10.86 7.95 -5.59
C HIS A 42 10.51 9.44 -5.48
N GLN A 43 9.22 9.78 -5.56
CA GLN A 43 8.70 11.15 -5.57
C GLN A 43 7.25 11.17 -5.03
N ASP A 44 6.73 12.37 -4.76
CA ASP A 44 5.40 12.58 -4.16
C ASP A 44 4.26 12.22 -5.13
N ALA A 45 3.94 10.92 -5.20
CA ALA A 45 2.84 10.35 -5.95
C ALA A 45 2.12 9.31 -5.09
N SER A 46 0.79 9.26 -5.19
CA SER A 46 -0.03 8.25 -4.50
C SER A 46 0.04 6.93 -5.26
N LEU A 47 0.39 5.86 -4.55
CA LEU A 47 0.39 4.50 -5.10
C LEU A 47 -1.02 3.92 -5.20
N SER A 48 -1.98 4.40 -4.40
CA SER A 48 -3.39 4.03 -4.56
C SER A 48 -4.00 4.48 -5.89
N GLU A 49 -3.41 5.50 -6.52
CA GLU A 49 -3.77 5.95 -7.88
C GLU A 49 -3.00 5.18 -8.98
N GLY A 50 -2.19 4.19 -8.59
CA GLY A 50 -1.35 3.38 -9.48
C GLY A 50 -2.09 2.20 -10.11
N TRP A 51 -1.32 1.36 -10.78
CA TRP A 51 -1.81 0.14 -11.42
C TRP A 51 -1.44 -1.10 -10.60
N LEU A 52 -2.42 -1.93 -10.24
CA LEU A 52 -2.22 -3.18 -9.53
C LEU A 52 -2.19 -4.36 -10.50
N GLU A 53 -1.09 -5.12 -10.50
CA GLU A 53 -0.97 -6.39 -11.24
C GLU A 53 -0.45 -7.49 -10.32
N GLY A 54 -1.32 -8.45 -9.98
CA GLY A 54 -1.04 -9.46 -8.96
C GLY A 54 -0.69 -8.78 -7.63
N CYS A 55 0.52 -9.04 -7.11
CA CYS A 55 1.02 -8.41 -5.87
C CYS A 55 1.93 -7.20 -6.12
N LEU A 56 1.98 -6.67 -7.35
CA LEU A 56 2.82 -5.53 -7.69
C LEU A 56 1.96 -4.28 -7.93
N VAL A 57 2.33 -3.17 -7.30
CA VAL A 57 1.77 -1.85 -7.62
C VAL A 57 2.78 -1.04 -8.43
N GLU A 58 2.36 -0.56 -9.59
CA GLU A 58 3.10 0.39 -10.43
C GLU A 58 2.67 1.83 -10.13
N CYS A 59 3.63 2.68 -9.81
CA CYS A 59 3.43 4.10 -9.54
C CYS A 59 2.97 4.82 -10.82
N PRO A 60 1.89 5.63 -10.76
CA PRO A 60 1.28 6.23 -11.95
C PRO A 60 2.16 7.31 -12.60
N LEU A 61 3.18 7.82 -11.89
CA LEU A 61 3.99 8.93 -12.36
C LEU A 61 5.14 8.49 -13.29
N HIS A 62 5.96 7.54 -12.84
CA HIS A 62 7.18 7.12 -13.54
C HIS A 62 7.35 5.60 -13.62
N ALA A 63 6.27 4.85 -13.43
CA ALA A 63 6.23 3.38 -13.52
C ALA A 63 7.24 2.64 -12.61
N ALA A 64 7.61 3.25 -11.48
CA ALA A 64 8.32 2.52 -10.43
C ALA A 64 7.34 1.51 -9.81
N SER A 65 7.71 0.24 -9.74
CA SER A 65 6.86 -0.81 -9.22
C SER A 65 7.38 -1.38 -7.89
N PHE A 66 6.46 -1.84 -7.05
CA PHE A 66 6.75 -2.34 -5.71
C PHE A 66 6.00 -3.65 -5.43
N ASP A 67 6.64 -4.57 -4.73
CA ASP A 67 6.00 -5.78 -4.23
C ASP A 67 5.26 -5.49 -2.93
N LEU A 68 3.93 -5.56 -2.94
CA LEU A 68 3.06 -5.21 -1.81
C LEU A 68 3.29 -6.08 -0.56
N ARG A 69 3.87 -7.27 -0.72
CA ARG A 69 4.14 -8.20 0.40
C ARG A 69 5.35 -7.77 1.21
N THR A 70 6.30 -7.08 0.57
CA THR A 70 7.61 -6.76 1.15
C THR A 70 7.94 -5.27 1.15
N GLY A 71 7.21 -4.46 0.38
CA GLY A 71 7.49 -3.07 0.10
C GLY A 71 8.67 -2.83 -0.84
N GLN A 72 9.38 -3.88 -1.29
CA GLN A 72 10.60 -3.72 -2.08
C GLN A 72 10.29 -3.21 -3.49
N PRO A 73 11.05 -2.23 -4.02
CA PRO A 73 10.94 -1.83 -5.41
C PRO A 73 11.43 -2.96 -6.32
N THR A 74 10.71 -3.20 -7.41
CA THR A 74 11.05 -4.23 -8.41
C THR A 74 11.70 -3.64 -9.65
N CYS A 75 11.58 -2.32 -9.85
CA CYS A 75 12.23 -1.59 -10.93
C CYS A 75 12.59 -0.15 -10.53
N LEU A 76 13.48 0.45 -11.32
CA LEU A 76 13.78 1.89 -11.24
C LEU A 76 12.57 2.73 -11.70
N PRO A 77 12.42 3.98 -11.24
CA PRO A 77 13.40 4.78 -10.50
C PRO A 77 13.39 4.65 -8.97
N ALA A 78 12.45 3.90 -8.38
CA ALA A 78 12.45 3.69 -6.93
C ALA A 78 13.65 2.86 -6.47
N ARG A 79 14.19 3.21 -5.30
CA ARG A 79 15.38 2.57 -4.71
C ARG A 79 15.19 2.17 -3.24
N ARG A 80 14.20 2.75 -2.58
CA ARG A 80 13.90 2.51 -1.17
C ARG A 80 12.59 1.71 -1.06
N PRO A 81 12.50 0.77 -0.12
CA PRO A 81 11.26 0.07 0.13
C PRO A 81 10.19 0.98 0.73
N LEU A 82 8.94 0.63 0.49
CA LEU A 82 7.79 1.18 1.20
C LEU A 82 7.73 0.63 2.63
N GLY A 83 7.20 1.40 3.57
CA GLY A 83 6.71 0.83 4.82
C GLY A 83 5.53 -0.10 4.54
N THR A 84 5.48 -1.24 5.21
CA THR A 84 4.34 -2.17 5.14
C THR A 84 3.57 -2.18 6.45
N HIS A 85 2.28 -2.46 6.37
CA HIS A 85 1.38 -2.45 7.50
C HIS A 85 0.53 -3.71 7.50
N ARG A 86 0.27 -4.24 8.71
CA ARG A 86 -0.58 -5.42 8.85
C ARG A 86 -2.03 -5.05 8.60
N VAL A 87 -2.73 -5.87 7.81
CA VAL A 87 -4.17 -5.77 7.58
C VAL A 87 -4.90 -6.89 8.31
N THR A 88 -6.07 -6.59 8.87
CA THR A 88 -7.01 -7.60 9.41
C THR A 88 -8.42 -7.26 8.97
N VAL A 89 -9.28 -8.28 8.86
CA VAL A 89 -10.72 -8.08 8.63
C VAL A 89 -11.45 -8.54 9.88
N ASP A 90 -12.30 -7.68 10.43
CA ASP A 90 -13.14 -7.95 11.60
C ASP A 90 -14.57 -7.50 11.29
N ASP A 91 -15.55 -8.39 11.44
CA ASP A 91 -16.96 -8.18 11.05
C ASP A 91 -17.16 -7.58 9.65
N GLY A 92 -16.31 -8.00 8.70
CA GLY A 92 -16.34 -7.54 7.31
C GLY A 92 -15.77 -6.14 7.09
N VAL A 93 -15.13 -5.53 8.10
CA VAL A 93 -14.45 -4.24 8.01
C VAL A 93 -12.95 -4.44 7.95
N ILE A 94 -12.31 -3.82 6.96
CA ILE A 94 -10.86 -3.80 6.80
C ILE A 94 -10.26 -2.85 7.84
N HIS A 95 -9.25 -3.34 8.56
CA HIS A 95 -8.49 -2.59 9.55
C HIS A 95 -7.00 -2.63 9.25
N VAL A 96 -6.34 -1.47 9.34
CA VAL A 96 -4.88 -1.35 9.22
C VAL A 96 -4.24 -1.17 10.60
N HIS A 97 -3.20 -1.95 10.85
CA HIS A 97 -2.32 -1.83 12.01
C HIS A 97 -1.06 -1.10 11.59
N VAL A 98 -1.06 0.21 11.77
CA VAL A 98 0.07 1.08 11.43
C VAL A 98 1.30 0.61 12.22
N ALA A 99 2.33 0.18 11.49
CA ALA A 99 3.62 -0.13 12.08
C ALA A 99 4.28 1.16 12.57
N ALA A 100 4.92 1.11 13.74
CA ALA A 100 5.80 2.20 14.14
C ALA A 100 6.93 2.30 13.10
N LYS A 101 7.20 3.50 12.58
CA LYS A 101 8.38 3.70 11.74
C LYS A 101 9.61 3.45 12.61
N GLU A 102 10.36 2.39 12.30
CA GLU A 102 11.75 2.30 12.73
C GLU A 102 12.53 3.27 11.84
N ASP A 103 13.01 4.36 12.43
CA ASP A 103 13.94 5.29 11.79
C ASP A 103 15.26 4.55 11.50
N THR A 104 15.29 3.75 10.44
CA THR A 104 16.55 3.29 9.86
C THR A 104 17.06 4.37 8.93
N ALA A 105 17.50 5.47 9.55
CA ALA A 105 18.48 6.35 8.93
C ALA A 105 19.85 5.67 9.06
N ALA A 106 20.34 5.11 7.95
CA ALA A 106 21.75 4.79 7.74
C ALA A 106 22.07 4.96 6.25
#